data_AF-A0A1X9SQT8-F1
#
_entry.id   AF-A0A1X9SQT8-F1
#
_cell.length_a   1.000
_cell.length_b   1.000
_cell.length_c   1.000
_cell.angle_alpha   90.00
_cell.angle_beta   90.00
_cell.angle_gamma   90.00
#
_symmetry.space_group_name_H-M   'P 1'
#
loop_
_entity.id
_entity.type
_entity.pdbx_description
1 polymer ?
#
loop_
_entity_poly.entity_id
_entity_poly.type
_entity_poly.pdbx_seq_one_letter_code
_entity_poly.pdbx_strand_id
1 'polypeptide(L)'
;MKINSSINLNITSNQSNFSFMQNVSNVFEYNPNQAIKMQRDPNQASYFYGDMPTFLVPHDAQKSLIKLDNKDYISYFKTTLHYVVDEETYKNLTSKLNSSTLNYLLFKEGNLDLNTQVIDEKQIFKIMIDDMIIEQTQNILGVTSRHEYSMYSFGNDVRLNYSYANKFSPNAGNYKADNYSNQNPLIPNSYYLNSYANSNLINTKFGKAELFLDLAGDNDRLGVGSFSSNSQLFRFDSDGNGFVDKNDTYFDKLKIRAYDKDGNEIIKKLSEVVDSINLKDFIDSKSNALKKLEAQKDNYGTIEAYENSLQSLKDYNPYSIFKPEVRYESMNENDIKELSKLADEDGWIDASKLQELANLAYAKQGVDGSYRLEELSYLGANSQTNSYANEQYSKFNSLYEDYMAEFEALNGFFDSYKQTASDEIMAEFGEMIENPEFKSTRMLKIESEFTAITGLNFTLENLQKVKDSFEKDRANTANMLKDTDALTAIRINKNGTFTLKFNSGREIIVNELYKDSGKAFDIELNLNAKFATQIELNQDIDLVVSAAKIQDKITGQIEIKSLKDLGVEIIKKLSNNKFALQTNDGKTIIIDQIYTRFMPNNQNDINLIDDKDKFYPKPLRIWV
;
A
#
# COMPACT_ATOMS: atom_id res chain seq x y z
N MET A 1 46.06 -51.80 -11.39
CA MET A 1 46.83 -51.39 -12.58
C MET A 1 45.84 -50.76 -13.56
N LYS A 2 46.13 -49.51 -13.92
CA LYS A 2 45.53 -48.61 -14.93
C LYS A 2 44.36 -49.12 -15.78
N ILE A 3 43.27 -48.35 -15.74
CA ILE A 3 42.30 -48.26 -16.85
C ILE A 3 42.63 -46.98 -17.63
N ASN A 4 43.00 -47.18 -18.89
CA ASN A 4 43.11 -46.20 -19.99
C ASN A 4 42.55 -46.98 -21.20
N SER A 5 41.92 -46.44 -22.23
CA SER A 5 41.47 -45.10 -22.63
C SER A 5 40.92 -45.33 -24.03
N SER A 6 39.67 -44.97 -24.31
CA SER A 6 39.15 -44.96 -25.69
C SER A 6 38.40 -43.66 -25.94
N ILE A 7 39.13 -42.74 -26.56
CA ILE A 7 38.70 -41.47 -27.12
C ILE A 7 38.01 -41.74 -28.47
N ASN A 8 36.93 -41.02 -28.79
CA ASN A 8 36.78 -40.23 -30.04
C ASN A 8 35.41 -39.49 -30.07
N LEU A 9 35.43 -38.15 -29.98
CA LEU A 9 35.35 -37.15 -31.09
C LEU A 9 33.89 -36.95 -31.57
N ASN A 10 33.33 -35.76 -31.81
CA ASN A 10 33.78 -34.37 -31.80
C ASN A 10 32.51 -33.53 -32.10
N ILE A 11 32.19 -32.46 -31.36
CA ILE A 11 31.61 -31.24 -31.97
C ILE A 11 32.23 -30.02 -31.28
N THR A 12 32.91 -29.26 -32.13
CA THR A 12 33.59 -27.98 -31.97
C THR A 12 32.80 -26.89 -31.24
N SER A 13 33.43 -26.24 -30.25
CA SER A 13 33.22 -24.81 -30.00
C SER A 13 34.58 -24.15 -29.71
N ASN A 14 34.80 -23.02 -30.37
CA ASN A 14 36.09 -22.36 -30.52
C ASN A 14 36.69 -21.93 -29.17
N GLN A 15 37.94 -22.33 -28.95
CA GLN A 15 38.84 -21.68 -28.01
C GLN A 15 39.21 -20.29 -28.54
N SER A 16 38.94 -19.25 -27.78
CA SER A 16 39.75 -18.03 -27.78
C SER A 16 40.46 -17.92 -26.42
N ASN A 17 41.77 -17.84 -26.51
CA ASN A 17 42.75 -17.83 -25.42
C ASN A 17 42.37 -16.88 -24.26
N PHE A 18 42.07 -17.43 -23.08
CA PHE A 18 42.27 -16.74 -21.82
C PHE A 18 43.46 -17.38 -21.11
N SER A 19 44.60 -16.70 -21.18
CA SER A 19 45.80 -17.01 -20.44
C SER A 19 45.49 -16.92 -18.94
N PHE A 20 45.61 -18.05 -18.23
CA PHE A 20 45.61 -18.09 -16.78
C PHE A 20 46.76 -17.20 -16.25
N MET A 21 46.43 -16.11 -15.53
CA MET A 21 47.43 -15.42 -14.72
C MET A 21 47.67 -16.22 -13.44
N GLN A 22 48.96 -16.43 -13.12
CA GLN A 22 49.41 -17.10 -11.90
C GLN A 22 48.88 -16.41 -10.64
N ASN A 23 48.51 -17.21 -9.64
CA ASN A 23 48.32 -16.80 -8.25
C ASN A 23 49.54 -16.01 -7.77
N VAL A 24 49.39 -14.70 -7.57
CA VAL A 24 50.35 -13.89 -6.81
C VAL A 24 49.63 -13.40 -5.56
N SER A 25 49.78 -14.15 -4.48
CA SER A 25 49.36 -13.78 -3.12
C SER A 25 50.30 -12.68 -2.60
N ASN A 26 50.09 -11.44 -3.04
CA ASN A 26 50.81 -10.30 -2.51
C ASN A 26 49.93 -9.60 -1.47
N VAL A 27 50.37 -9.65 -0.21
CA VAL A 27 49.83 -8.80 0.86
C VAL A 27 50.38 -7.40 0.63
N PHE A 28 49.52 -6.40 0.45
CA PHE A 28 49.92 -5.02 0.27
C PHE A 28 49.79 -4.26 1.59
N GLU A 29 50.90 -3.67 2.09
CA GLU A 29 50.86 -2.71 3.21
C GLU A 29 50.35 -1.37 2.72
N TYR A 30 49.36 -0.79 3.41
CA TYR A 30 48.62 0.37 2.91
C TYR A 30 48.48 1.49 3.96
N ASN A 31 48.50 2.74 3.48
CA ASN A 31 48.32 3.95 4.28
C ASN A 31 46.84 4.41 4.26
N PRO A 32 46.10 4.40 5.39
CA PRO A 32 44.68 4.75 5.48
C PRO A 32 44.32 6.15 4.95
N ASN A 33 45.29 7.05 4.83
CA ASN A 33 45.09 8.45 4.44
C ASN A 33 45.39 8.77 2.95
N GLN A 34 45.54 7.77 2.07
CA GLN A 34 45.87 7.98 0.66
C GLN A 34 44.94 7.20 -0.29
N ALA A 35 44.20 7.89 -1.16
CA ALA A 35 43.33 7.25 -2.17
C ALA A 35 44.08 6.20 -3.02
N ILE A 36 43.51 5.00 -3.19
CA ILE A 36 44.07 3.94 -4.03
C ILE A 36 43.81 4.30 -5.50
N LYS A 37 44.87 4.68 -6.22
CA LYS A 37 44.87 4.62 -7.69
C LYS A 37 45.31 3.24 -8.11
N MET A 38 44.37 2.35 -8.47
CA MET A 38 44.78 1.11 -9.12
C MET A 38 45.43 1.45 -10.47
N GLN A 39 46.71 1.11 -10.65
CA GLN A 39 47.28 0.89 -11.98
C GLN A 39 46.70 -0.43 -12.51
N ARG A 40 45.54 -0.38 -13.17
CA ARG A 40 45.06 -1.49 -14.02
C ARG A 40 45.41 -1.21 -15.47
N ASP A 41 45.73 -2.27 -16.20
CA ASP A 41 45.92 -2.22 -17.66
C ASP A 41 44.68 -1.60 -18.33
N PRO A 42 44.83 -0.53 -19.15
CA PRO A 42 43.72 0.14 -19.82
C PRO A 42 42.82 -0.80 -20.64
N ASN A 43 43.33 -1.94 -21.10
CA ASN A 43 42.55 -2.89 -21.88
C ASN A 43 41.51 -3.67 -21.05
N GLN A 44 41.63 -3.71 -19.72
CA GLN A 44 40.58 -4.24 -18.82
C GLN A 44 39.58 -3.18 -18.34
N ALA A 45 39.83 -1.89 -18.63
CA ALA A 45 38.87 -0.82 -18.40
C ALA A 45 37.69 -0.83 -19.40
N SER A 46 37.74 -1.72 -20.41
CA SER A 46 36.80 -1.74 -21.53
C SER A 46 35.43 -2.39 -21.25
N TYR A 47 35.17 -2.90 -20.03
CA TYR A 47 33.82 -3.33 -19.62
C TYR A 47 33.00 -2.25 -18.86
N PHE A 48 33.55 -1.03 -18.75
CA PHE A 48 32.90 0.11 -18.10
C PHE A 48 32.87 1.33 -19.03
N TYR A 49 32.31 1.18 -20.25
CA TYR A 49 32.11 2.29 -21.18
C TYR A 49 30.65 2.77 -21.17
N GLY A 50 30.45 4.00 -20.68
CA GLY A 50 29.25 4.83 -20.85
C GLY A 50 28.26 4.77 -19.69
N ASP A 51 28.14 5.86 -18.93
CA ASP A 51 27.05 6.36 -18.04
C ASP A 51 26.02 5.39 -17.41
N MET A 52 26.31 4.10 -17.29
CA MET A 52 25.45 3.10 -16.68
C MET A 52 26.29 2.08 -15.90
N PRO A 53 25.89 1.71 -14.67
CA PRO A 53 26.65 0.80 -13.85
C PRO A 53 26.48 -0.64 -14.35
N THR A 54 27.47 -1.15 -15.08
CA THR A 54 27.57 -2.57 -15.43
C THR A 54 28.02 -3.38 -14.20
N PHE A 55 27.07 -3.89 -13.42
CA PHE A 55 27.34 -4.87 -12.33
C PHE A 55 27.36 -6.30 -12.87
N LEU A 56 28.33 -6.61 -13.74
CA LEU A 56 28.76 -7.99 -13.97
C LEU A 56 30.08 -8.15 -13.23
N VAL A 57 30.04 -8.55 -11.96
CA VAL A 57 31.26 -9.04 -11.30
C VAL A 57 31.24 -10.56 -11.45
N PRO A 58 32.08 -11.13 -12.33
CA PRO A 58 32.25 -12.57 -12.43
C PRO A 58 32.78 -13.10 -11.09
N HIS A 59 32.39 -14.35 -10.81
CA HIS A 59 32.96 -15.25 -9.81
C HIS A 59 34.38 -14.90 -9.35
N ASP A 60 34.57 -14.92 -8.04
CA ASP A 60 35.86 -14.73 -7.36
C ASP A 60 36.55 -13.40 -7.68
N ALA A 61 35.96 -12.30 -7.20
CA ALA A 61 36.74 -11.08 -7.01
C ALA A 61 38.00 -11.44 -6.20
N GLN A 62 39.16 -11.37 -6.85
CA GLN A 62 40.46 -11.73 -6.29
C GLN A 62 40.63 -11.08 -4.91
N LYS A 63 40.48 -11.89 -3.85
CA LYS A 63 40.66 -11.48 -2.45
C LYS A 63 42.08 -10.93 -2.30
N SER A 64 42.22 -9.62 -2.27
CA SER A 64 43.50 -8.99 -1.98
C SER A 64 43.55 -8.79 -0.46
N LEU A 65 44.46 -9.51 0.22
CA LEU A 65 44.75 -9.23 1.62
C LEU A 65 45.45 -7.88 1.70
N ILE A 66 44.87 -6.94 2.44
CA ILE A 66 45.45 -5.62 2.72
C ILE A 66 45.82 -5.57 4.20
N LYS A 67 47.00 -5.04 4.51
CA LYS A 67 47.41 -4.76 5.89
C LYS A 67 47.15 -3.30 6.25
N LEU A 68 46.34 -3.10 7.29
CA LEU A 68 46.14 -1.81 7.96
C LEU A 68 46.50 -1.96 9.43
N ASP A 69 47.38 -1.11 9.95
CA ASP A 69 47.84 -1.13 11.35
C ASP A 69 48.26 -2.53 11.83
N ASN A 70 49.01 -3.27 11.00
CA ASN A 70 49.47 -4.64 11.22
C ASN A 70 48.38 -5.72 11.36
N LYS A 71 47.13 -5.42 10.98
CA LYS A 71 46.03 -6.39 10.87
C LYS A 71 45.69 -6.67 9.41
N ASP A 72 45.33 -7.92 9.13
CA ASP A 72 44.95 -8.39 7.80
C ASP A 72 43.45 -8.15 7.56
N TYR A 73 43.13 -7.59 6.39
CA TYR A 73 41.75 -7.33 5.95
C TYR A 73 41.53 -7.82 4.52
N ILE A 74 40.27 -8.12 4.20
CA ILE A 74 39.77 -8.49 2.87
C ILE A 74 39.21 -7.25 2.20
N SER A 75 39.75 -6.91 1.03
CA SER A 75 39.34 -5.72 0.29
C SER A 75 38.19 -5.96 -0.70
N TYR A 76 37.25 -5.02 -0.74
CA TYR A 76 36.16 -4.96 -1.71
C TYR A 76 36.29 -3.68 -2.55
N PHE A 77 36.28 -3.80 -3.89
CA PHE A 77 36.50 -2.66 -4.80
C PHE A 77 35.26 -2.34 -5.65
N LYS A 78 34.88 -1.07 -5.70
CA LYS A 78 33.99 -0.47 -6.73
C LYS A 78 34.73 0.72 -7.33
N THR A 79 35.36 0.50 -8.48
CA THR A 79 36.21 1.48 -9.20
C THR A 79 37.38 2.02 -8.36
N THR A 80 37.45 3.31 -8.04
CA THR A 80 38.50 3.96 -7.22
C THR A 80 38.19 3.97 -5.72
N LEU A 81 37.07 3.38 -5.31
CA LEU A 81 36.53 3.37 -3.96
C LEU A 81 36.63 1.94 -3.40
N HIS A 82 37.07 1.80 -2.15
CA HIS A 82 37.35 0.48 -1.56
C HIS A 82 37.02 0.42 -0.08
N TYR A 83 36.46 -0.73 0.31
CA TYR A 83 36.25 -1.11 1.71
C TYR A 83 37.18 -2.24 2.08
N VAL A 84 37.44 -2.35 3.37
CA VAL A 84 38.16 -3.47 3.94
C VAL A 84 37.35 -4.05 5.10
N VAL A 85 37.27 -5.36 5.15
CA VAL A 85 36.55 -6.11 6.18
C VAL A 85 37.55 -7.08 6.80
N ASP A 86 37.65 -7.14 8.12
CA ASP A 86 38.57 -8.09 8.74
C ASP A 86 38.11 -9.54 8.49
N GLU A 87 39.01 -10.51 8.68
CA GLU A 87 38.73 -11.91 8.35
C GLU A 87 37.58 -12.52 9.17
N GLU A 88 37.44 -12.12 10.44
CA GLU A 88 36.38 -12.62 11.33
C GLU A 88 35.03 -12.07 10.90
N THR A 89 34.94 -10.76 10.69
CA THR A 89 33.74 -10.09 10.17
C THR A 89 33.35 -10.66 8.80
N TYR A 90 34.30 -10.87 7.89
CA TYR A 90 34.03 -11.47 6.58
C TYR A 90 33.43 -12.88 6.70
N LYS A 91 34.05 -13.74 7.51
CA LYS A 91 33.55 -15.11 7.74
C LYS A 91 32.13 -15.07 8.30
N ASN A 92 31.88 -14.19 9.27
CA ASN A 92 30.57 -14.02 9.87
C ASN A 92 29.53 -13.57 8.82
N LEU A 93 29.81 -12.53 8.06
CA LEU A 93 28.91 -12.02 7.02
C LEU A 93 28.62 -13.06 5.94
N THR A 94 29.64 -13.76 5.42
CA THR A 94 29.42 -14.77 4.36
C THR A 94 28.72 -16.03 4.84
N SER A 95 28.67 -16.27 6.16
CA SER A 95 27.86 -17.32 6.75
C SER A 95 26.37 -16.97 6.80
N LYS A 96 26.04 -15.67 6.74
CA LYS A 96 24.70 -15.11 6.90
C LYS A 96 24.10 -14.62 5.60
N LEU A 97 24.94 -14.13 4.69
CA LEU A 97 24.56 -13.45 3.46
C LEU A 97 25.20 -14.13 2.26
N ASN A 98 24.44 -14.25 1.17
CA ASN A 98 25.03 -14.63 -0.11
C ASN A 98 25.93 -13.51 -0.66
N SER A 99 26.88 -13.89 -1.53
CA SER A 99 27.88 -12.97 -2.07
C SER A 99 27.28 -11.77 -2.83
N SER A 100 26.16 -11.97 -3.53
CA SER A 100 25.51 -10.90 -4.29
C SER A 100 24.92 -9.83 -3.37
N THR A 101 24.30 -10.25 -2.29
CA THR A 101 23.68 -9.37 -1.30
C THR A 101 24.70 -8.64 -0.44
N LEU A 102 25.76 -9.34 -0.01
CA LEU A 102 26.87 -8.69 0.68
C LEU A 102 27.51 -7.61 -0.19
N ASN A 103 27.74 -7.89 -1.47
CA ASN A 103 28.23 -6.88 -2.42
C ASN A 103 27.25 -5.71 -2.58
N TYR A 104 25.95 -5.97 -2.72
CA TYR A 104 24.95 -4.91 -2.82
C TYR A 104 25.01 -3.94 -1.62
N LEU A 105 25.04 -4.47 -0.39
CA LEU A 105 25.07 -3.67 0.84
C LEU A 105 26.34 -2.84 0.96
N LEU A 106 27.50 -3.43 0.64
CA LEU A 106 28.78 -2.73 0.66
C LEU A 106 28.82 -1.59 -0.37
N PHE A 107 28.12 -1.73 -1.50
CA PHE A 107 28.21 -0.80 -2.62
C PHE A 107 27.00 0.11 -2.82
N LYS A 108 26.04 0.09 -1.90
CA LYS A 108 24.86 0.95 -1.92
C LYS A 108 25.26 2.44 -1.88
N GLU A 109 24.59 3.25 -2.69
CA GLU A 109 24.88 4.68 -2.83
C GLU A 109 24.78 5.39 -1.47
N GLY A 110 25.91 5.91 -0.97
CA GLY A 110 25.96 6.66 0.28
C GLY A 110 27.21 6.43 1.14
N ASN A 111 27.88 5.29 0.99
CA ASN A 111 29.04 4.94 1.84
C ASN A 111 30.41 5.23 1.21
N LEU A 112 30.44 5.87 0.04
CA LEU A 112 31.65 5.96 -0.78
C LEU A 112 32.46 7.21 -0.43
N ASP A 113 33.43 7.07 0.47
CA ASP A 113 34.54 8.02 0.68
C ASP A 113 35.75 7.62 -0.17
N LEU A 114 36.60 8.59 -0.53
CA LEU A 114 37.88 8.39 -1.21
C LEU A 114 38.93 7.69 -0.33
N ASN A 115 38.72 7.65 1.00
CA ASN A 115 39.58 6.98 1.96
C ASN A 115 39.15 5.52 2.21
N THR A 116 40.09 4.65 2.61
CA THR A 116 39.73 3.30 3.05
C THR A 116 38.85 3.37 4.29
N GLN A 117 37.69 2.72 4.22
CA GLN A 117 36.83 2.52 5.38
C GLN A 117 36.86 1.05 5.82
N VAL A 118 37.17 0.83 7.10
CA VAL A 118 36.95 -0.45 7.77
C VAL A 118 35.46 -0.54 8.06
N ILE A 119 34.80 -1.54 7.49
CA ILE A 119 33.39 -1.80 7.75
C ILE A 119 33.28 -3.04 8.65
N ASP A 120 32.59 -2.87 9.77
CA ASP A 120 32.26 -3.94 10.68
C ASP A 120 30.85 -4.51 10.40
N GLU A 121 30.54 -5.62 11.07
CA GLU A 121 29.24 -6.28 10.92
C GLU A 121 28.06 -5.38 11.31
N LYS A 122 28.24 -4.59 12.37
CA LYS A 122 27.21 -3.71 12.92
C LYS A 122 26.79 -2.64 11.92
N GLN A 123 27.76 -2.04 11.22
CA GLN A 123 27.52 -1.06 10.16
C GLN A 123 26.75 -1.67 8.99
N ILE A 124 27.11 -2.88 8.56
CA ILE A 124 26.40 -3.59 7.47
C ILE A 124 24.96 -3.88 7.88
N PHE A 125 24.76 -4.36 9.11
CA PHE A 125 23.42 -4.61 9.61
C PHE A 125 22.59 -3.32 9.68
N LYS A 126 23.17 -2.22 10.15
CA LYS A 126 22.53 -0.90 10.11
C LYS A 126 22.10 -0.50 8.69
N ILE A 127 22.97 -0.70 7.70
CA ILE A 127 22.67 -0.39 6.29
C ILE A 127 21.50 -1.24 5.78
N MET A 128 21.45 -2.52 6.16
CA MET A 128 20.35 -3.42 5.82
C MET A 128 19.02 -2.92 6.40
N ILE A 129 19.01 -2.63 7.69
CA ILE A 129 17.83 -2.13 8.40
C ILE A 129 17.35 -0.80 7.83
N ASP A 130 18.27 0.15 7.63
CA ASP A 130 17.96 1.46 7.05
C ASP A 130 17.39 1.30 5.63
N ASP A 131 17.92 0.38 4.83
CA ASP A 131 17.39 0.09 3.49
C ASP A 131 15.96 -0.46 3.53
N MET A 132 15.66 -1.39 4.45
CA MET A 132 14.31 -1.92 4.60
C MET A 132 13.31 -0.84 5.01
N ILE A 133 13.67 -0.02 6.01
CA ILE A 133 12.82 1.09 6.47
C ILE A 133 12.58 2.08 5.33
N ILE A 134 13.61 2.38 4.52
CA ILE A 134 13.46 3.26 3.36
C ILE A 134 12.52 2.65 2.32
N GLU A 135 12.72 1.38 1.94
CA GLU A 135 11.85 0.71 0.96
C GLU A 135 10.39 0.69 1.43
N GLN A 136 10.13 0.33 2.70
CA GLN A 136 8.79 0.31 3.28
C GLN A 136 8.17 1.72 3.30
N THR A 137 8.89 2.71 3.83
CA THR A 137 8.41 4.09 3.96
C THR A 137 8.05 4.68 2.60
N GLN A 138 8.93 4.47 1.61
CA GLN A 138 8.70 4.93 0.25
C GLN A 138 7.53 4.21 -0.42
N ASN A 139 7.39 2.90 -0.18
CA ASN A 139 6.25 2.13 -0.70
C ASN A 139 4.92 2.66 -0.15
N ILE A 140 4.82 2.85 1.18
CA ILE A 140 3.64 3.42 1.85
C ILE A 140 3.32 4.82 1.29
N LEU A 141 4.34 5.67 1.11
CA LEU A 141 4.18 7.01 0.54
C LEU A 141 3.94 7.04 -0.98
N GLY A 142 4.10 5.91 -1.67
CA GLY A 142 3.90 5.80 -3.12
C GLY A 142 5.05 6.27 -3.99
N VAL A 143 6.26 6.35 -3.45
CA VAL A 143 7.47 6.73 -4.20
C VAL A 143 7.98 5.52 -4.97
N THR A 144 7.86 5.54 -6.29
CA THR A 144 8.22 4.40 -7.17
C THR A 144 9.69 4.37 -7.59
N SER A 145 10.43 5.46 -7.38
CA SER A 145 11.69 5.74 -8.05
C SER A 145 12.88 4.86 -7.63
N ARG A 146 12.80 4.07 -6.56
CA ARG A 146 13.90 3.16 -6.16
C ARG A 146 13.75 1.72 -6.65
N HIS A 147 12.54 1.30 -7.06
CA HIS A 147 12.32 -0.05 -7.58
C HIS A 147 13.07 -0.29 -8.91
N GLU A 148 13.39 0.77 -9.65
CA GLU A 148 14.13 0.71 -10.91
C GLU A 148 15.66 0.63 -10.71
N TYR A 149 16.17 0.94 -9.52
CA TYR A 149 17.61 0.97 -9.21
C TYR A 149 18.07 -0.17 -8.29
N SER A 150 17.18 -1.08 -7.88
CA SER A 150 17.57 -2.36 -7.29
C SER A 150 18.11 -3.31 -8.38
N MET A 151 19.29 -2.92 -8.87
CA MET A 151 20.23 -3.52 -9.83
C MET A 151 19.68 -3.88 -11.23
N TYR A 152 19.99 -2.99 -12.18
CA TYR A 152 20.06 -3.37 -13.60
C TYR A 152 21.20 -4.37 -13.81
N SER A 153 20.87 -5.59 -14.24
CA SER A 153 21.80 -6.50 -14.92
C SER A 153 21.43 -6.54 -16.39
N PHE A 154 22.31 -6.06 -17.27
CA PHE A 154 22.15 -6.25 -18.71
C PHE A 154 22.35 -7.74 -19.04
N GLY A 155 21.25 -8.40 -19.38
CA GLY A 155 21.22 -9.80 -19.81
C GLY A 155 19.89 -10.42 -19.42
N ASN A 156 19.15 -10.90 -20.41
CA ASN A 156 17.88 -11.60 -20.20
C ASN A 156 18.05 -12.68 -19.11
N ASP A 157 17.20 -12.63 -18.08
CA ASP A 157 17.02 -13.63 -16.99
C ASP A 157 17.70 -13.45 -15.62
N VAL A 158 18.17 -12.25 -15.23
CA VAL A 158 18.48 -11.95 -13.81
C VAL A 158 17.62 -10.80 -13.31
N ARG A 159 16.33 -11.08 -13.04
CA ARG A 159 15.43 -10.19 -12.30
C ARG A 159 15.71 -10.40 -10.81
N LEU A 160 16.19 -9.38 -10.12
CA LEU A 160 16.52 -9.48 -8.70
C LEU A 160 15.28 -9.61 -7.81
N ASN A 161 15.47 -10.34 -6.71
CA ASN A 161 14.45 -10.64 -5.73
C ASN A 161 13.86 -9.35 -5.13
N TYR A 162 12.59 -9.08 -5.43
CA TYR A 162 11.73 -8.09 -4.76
C TYR A 162 11.46 -8.43 -3.28
N SER A 163 11.73 -9.69 -2.91
CA SER A 163 11.68 -10.18 -1.55
C SER A 163 12.97 -9.86 -0.82
N TYR A 164 12.89 -8.97 0.17
CA TYR A 164 14.02 -8.67 1.06
C TYR A 164 14.48 -9.92 1.84
N ALA A 165 13.55 -10.84 2.12
CA ALA A 165 13.84 -12.14 2.74
C ALA A 165 14.69 -13.07 1.83
N ASN A 166 14.36 -13.11 0.53
CA ASN A 166 15.11 -13.91 -0.45
C ASN A 166 16.47 -13.31 -0.79
N LYS A 167 16.67 -12.00 -0.60
CA LYS A 167 18.02 -11.39 -0.69
C LYS A 167 18.96 -12.04 0.34
N PHE A 168 18.48 -12.56 1.47
CA PHE A 168 19.33 -13.11 2.53
C PHE A 168 19.40 -14.63 2.62
N SER A 169 18.73 -15.34 1.71
CA SER A 169 18.79 -16.79 1.64
C SER A 169 19.84 -17.23 0.61
N PRO A 170 20.89 -18.01 0.99
CA PRO A 170 21.94 -18.45 0.08
C PRO A 170 21.47 -19.30 -1.12
N ASN A 171 20.26 -19.86 -1.05
CA ASN A 171 19.70 -20.79 -2.02
C ASN A 171 18.31 -20.38 -2.55
N ALA A 172 17.85 -19.14 -2.30
CA ALA A 172 16.58 -18.69 -2.85
C ALA A 172 16.73 -18.52 -4.37
N GLY A 173 16.08 -19.39 -5.14
CA GLY A 173 16.06 -19.29 -6.60
C GLY A 173 15.51 -17.93 -7.07
N ASN A 174 15.81 -17.55 -8.32
CA ASN A 174 15.31 -16.31 -8.92
C ASN A 174 13.76 -16.33 -8.94
N TYR A 175 13.11 -15.46 -8.16
CA TYR A 175 11.66 -15.36 -8.19
C TYR A 175 11.21 -14.46 -9.35
N LYS A 176 10.11 -14.84 -10.03
CA LYS A 176 9.54 -14.03 -11.11
C LYS A 176 8.97 -12.72 -10.55
N ALA A 177 9.21 -11.63 -11.28
CA ALA A 177 8.63 -10.31 -10.99
C ALA A 177 7.09 -10.41 -10.86
N ASP A 178 6.59 -9.75 -9.82
CA ASP A 178 5.25 -9.76 -9.24
C ASP A 178 4.05 -10.04 -10.16
N ASN A 179 3.17 -10.95 -9.71
CA ASN A 179 1.77 -11.04 -10.17
C ASN A 179 0.84 -10.07 -9.42
N TYR A 180 1.34 -9.41 -8.37
CA TYR A 180 0.56 -8.55 -7.47
C TYR A 180 0.44 -7.15 -8.04
N SER A 181 -0.76 -6.57 -7.94
CA SER A 181 -1.02 -5.25 -8.52
C SER A 181 -0.23 -4.16 -7.78
N ASN A 182 0.33 -3.18 -8.50
CA ASN A 182 0.93 -1.98 -7.90
C ASN A 182 -0.13 -0.98 -7.41
N GLN A 183 -1.33 -1.44 -7.03
CA GLN A 183 -2.45 -0.60 -6.62
C GLN A 183 -2.26 -0.07 -5.20
N ASN A 184 -1.22 0.74 -5.05
CA ASN A 184 -1.23 1.83 -4.12
C ASN A 184 -2.53 2.65 -4.30
N PRO A 185 -3.25 3.04 -3.24
CA PRO A 185 -4.46 3.84 -3.36
C PRO A 185 -4.20 5.03 -4.29
N LEU A 186 -4.98 5.09 -5.38
CA LEU A 186 -4.80 6.11 -6.40
C LEU A 186 -5.21 7.45 -5.80
N ILE A 187 -4.25 8.37 -5.66
CA ILE A 187 -4.56 9.76 -5.36
C ILE A 187 -5.52 10.27 -6.45
N PRO A 188 -6.56 11.06 -6.12
CA PRO A 188 -7.46 11.59 -7.13
C PRO A 188 -6.71 12.36 -8.22
N ASN A 189 -7.28 12.39 -9.43
CA ASN A 189 -6.70 13.14 -10.54
C ASN A 189 -6.35 14.58 -10.09
N SER A 190 -5.13 15.02 -10.38
CA SER A 190 -4.56 16.26 -9.84
C SER A 190 -5.40 17.51 -10.15
N TYR A 191 -6.17 17.53 -11.25
CA TYR A 191 -7.10 18.64 -11.54
C TYR A 191 -8.20 18.78 -10.48
N TYR A 192 -8.63 17.67 -9.88
CA TYR A 192 -9.60 17.64 -8.78
C TYR A 192 -8.97 17.90 -7.41
N LEU A 193 -7.66 18.08 -7.30
CA LEU A 193 -7.02 18.43 -6.02
C LEU A 193 -6.96 19.94 -5.86
N ASN A 194 -7.36 20.45 -4.70
CA ASN A 194 -7.28 21.88 -4.39
C ASN A 194 -5.86 22.30 -3.93
N SER A 195 -5.67 23.58 -3.63
CA SER A 195 -4.36 24.10 -3.21
C SER A 195 -3.89 23.55 -1.86
N TYR A 196 -4.82 23.18 -0.97
CA TYR A 196 -4.48 22.58 0.32
C TYR A 196 -3.97 21.15 0.15
N ALA A 197 -4.61 20.36 -0.71
CA ALA A 197 -4.16 19.02 -1.07
C ALA A 197 -2.76 19.00 -1.71
N ASN A 198 -2.45 20.01 -2.52
CA ASN A 198 -1.16 20.18 -3.19
C ASN A 198 -0.09 20.88 -2.33
N SER A 199 -0.42 21.34 -1.12
CA SER A 199 0.54 21.90 -0.18
C SER A 199 1.30 20.80 0.54
N ASN A 200 2.53 21.07 0.99
CA ASN A 200 3.28 20.23 1.92
C ASN A 200 3.07 20.61 3.40
N LEU A 201 2.14 21.53 3.67
CA LEU A 201 1.82 22.00 5.01
C LEU A 201 0.37 21.68 5.36
N ILE A 202 0.16 21.09 6.54
CA ILE A 202 -1.18 20.91 7.10
C ILE A 202 -1.54 22.09 8.00
N ASN A 203 -2.84 22.36 8.11
CA ASN A 203 -3.36 23.32 9.08
C ASN A 203 -3.63 22.61 10.40
N THR A 204 -3.13 23.19 11.50
CA THR A 204 -3.40 22.76 12.87
C THR A 204 -3.96 23.95 13.67
N LYS A 205 -4.53 23.69 14.84
CA LYS A 205 -4.96 24.77 15.75
C LYS A 205 -3.80 25.67 16.23
N PHE A 206 -2.57 25.18 16.17
CA PHE A 206 -1.36 25.91 16.57
C PHE A 206 -0.68 26.66 15.42
N GLY A 207 -1.08 26.42 14.17
CA GLY A 207 -0.44 26.99 12.98
C GLY A 207 -0.21 25.96 11.88
N LYS A 208 0.68 26.27 10.93
CA LYS A 208 1.03 25.37 9.83
C LYS A 208 2.22 24.49 10.22
N ALA A 209 2.17 23.22 9.85
CA ALA A 209 3.24 22.27 10.11
C ALA A 209 3.48 21.35 8.90
N GLU A 210 4.69 20.83 8.77
CA GLU A 210 5.04 19.78 7.81
C GLU A 210 4.58 18.43 8.35
N LEU A 211 4.03 17.57 7.49
CA LEU A 211 3.65 16.20 7.84
C LEU A 211 4.74 15.21 7.40
N PHE A 212 5.03 14.22 8.24
CA PHE A 212 5.93 13.14 7.88
C PHE A 212 5.53 11.81 8.53
N LEU A 213 5.89 10.70 7.88
CA LEU A 213 5.74 9.34 8.37
C LEU A 213 6.99 8.93 9.16
N ASP A 214 6.81 8.65 10.45
CA ASP A 214 7.87 8.14 11.32
C ASP A 214 7.71 6.64 11.55
N LEU A 215 7.99 5.85 10.51
CA LEU A 215 7.77 4.41 10.53
C LEU A 215 8.64 3.71 11.60
N ALA A 216 9.90 4.12 11.73
CA ALA A 216 10.87 3.53 12.65
C ALA A 216 10.83 4.11 14.07
N GLY A 217 10.09 5.20 14.30
CA GLY A 217 10.04 5.87 15.59
C GLY A 217 11.27 6.73 15.91
N ASP A 218 12.14 6.99 14.92
CA ASP A 218 13.39 7.74 15.05
C ASP A 218 13.28 9.20 14.56
N ASN A 219 12.04 9.70 14.42
CA ASN A 219 11.69 11.02 13.92
C ASN A 219 12.15 11.28 12.48
N ASP A 220 12.02 10.27 11.61
CA ASP A 220 12.43 10.32 10.20
C ASP A 220 13.92 10.68 10.05
N ARG A 221 14.79 10.01 10.81
CA ARG A 221 16.25 10.21 10.74
C ARG A 221 16.79 10.03 9.32
N LEU A 222 16.17 9.13 8.56
CA LEU A 222 16.55 8.80 7.18
C LEU A 222 16.05 9.83 6.16
N GLY A 223 15.16 10.76 6.56
CA GLY A 223 14.66 11.84 5.72
C GLY A 223 13.82 11.38 4.53
N VAL A 224 13.16 10.22 4.65
CA VAL A 224 12.36 9.59 3.59
C VAL A 224 10.86 9.58 3.89
N GLY A 225 10.48 9.95 5.11
CA GLY A 225 9.09 10.01 5.57
C GLY A 225 8.35 11.30 5.19
N SER A 226 9.05 12.29 4.64
CA SER A 226 8.49 13.62 4.35
C SER A 226 7.45 13.59 3.22
N PHE A 227 6.33 14.28 3.43
CA PHE A 227 5.28 14.38 2.42
C PHE A 227 5.61 15.47 1.41
N SER A 228 5.61 15.10 0.13
CA SER A 228 5.69 16.05 -0.99
C SER A 228 4.43 16.90 -1.12
N SER A 229 3.28 16.33 -0.75
CA SER A 229 2.00 17.01 -0.68
C SER A 229 1.04 16.30 0.29
N ASN A 230 0.09 17.04 0.83
CA ASN A 230 -0.95 16.51 1.71
C ASN A 230 -1.77 15.42 1.00
N SER A 231 -1.90 15.46 -0.32
CA SER A 231 -2.63 14.43 -1.09
C SER A 231 -2.12 13.00 -0.88
N GLN A 232 -0.89 12.81 -0.40
CA GLN A 232 -0.40 11.47 -0.04
C GLN A 232 -1.17 10.85 1.14
N LEU A 233 -1.90 11.65 1.94
CA LEU A 233 -2.77 11.18 3.03
C LEU A 233 -3.91 10.27 2.54
N PHE A 234 -4.31 10.32 1.26
CA PHE A 234 -5.26 9.36 0.69
C PHE A 234 -4.80 7.89 0.84
N ARG A 235 -3.51 7.66 1.05
CA ARG A 235 -2.92 6.32 1.26
C ARG A 235 -3.00 5.84 2.71
N PHE A 236 -3.38 6.74 3.61
CA PHE A 236 -3.45 6.50 5.04
C PHE A 236 -4.89 6.29 5.52
N ASP A 237 -5.89 6.47 4.65
CA ASP A 237 -7.29 6.10 4.88
C ASP A 237 -7.48 4.61 4.56
N SER A 238 -7.07 3.78 5.49
CA SER A 238 -7.01 2.31 5.36
C SER A 238 -8.39 1.65 5.43
N ASP A 239 -9.38 2.30 6.04
CA ASP A 239 -10.77 1.82 6.04
C ASP A 239 -11.64 2.46 4.95
N GLY A 240 -11.07 3.39 4.16
CA GLY A 240 -11.65 4.01 2.97
C GLY A 240 -12.80 4.97 3.26
N ASN A 241 -12.97 5.41 4.51
CA ASN A 241 -14.13 6.18 4.95
C ASN A 241 -14.03 7.69 4.62
N GLY A 242 -12.88 8.12 4.12
CA GLY A 242 -12.57 9.50 3.76
C GLY A 242 -12.01 10.36 4.88
N PHE A 243 -11.66 9.77 6.01
CA PHE A 243 -10.96 10.40 7.12
C PHE A 243 -9.66 9.64 7.39
N VAL A 244 -8.61 10.39 7.74
CA VAL A 244 -7.39 9.81 8.30
C VAL A 244 -7.41 10.04 9.80
N ASP A 245 -7.61 8.98 10.58
CA ASP A 245 -7.79 9.04 12.04
C ASP A 245 -7.23 7.82 12.78
N LYS A 246 -7.48 7.73 14.09
CA LYS A 246 -6.95 6.67 14.98
C LYS A 246 -7.32 5.23 14.59
N ASN A 247 -8.34 5.05 13.75
CA ASN A 247 -8.74 3.73 13.27
C ASN A 247 -7.88 3.27 12.09
N ASP A 248 -7.05 4.17 11.53
CA ASP A 248 -6.18 3.86 10.41
C ASP A 248 -4.84 3.27 10.82
N THR A 249 -4.37 2.34 9.98
CA THR A 249 -3.22 1.46 10.24
C THR A 249 -1.93 2.22 10.62
N TYR A 250 -1.69 3.40 10.04
CA TYR A 250 -0.45 4.16 10.23
C TYR A 250 -0.65 5.54 10.89
N PHE A 251 -1.83 5.83 11.41
CA PHE A 251 -2.10 7.15 11.99
C PHE A 251 -1.22 7.48 13.19
N ASP A 252 -0.92 6.48 14.03
CA ASP A 252 -0.03 6.61 15.19
C ASP A 252 1.44 6.88 14.80
N LYS A 253 1.82 6.58 13.55
CA LYS A 253 3.14 6.85 12.96
C LYS A 253 3.24 8.20 12.27
N LEU A 254 2.12 8.88 12.03
CA LEU A 254 2.13 10.22 11.47
C LEU A 254 2.54 11.25 12.52
N LYS A 255 3.53 12.07 12.15
CA LYS A 255 4.04 13.16 12.99
C LYS A 255 4.07 14.46 12.21
N ILE A 256 4.05 15.55 12.98
CA ILE A 256 4.24 16.89 12.46
C ILE A 256 5.60 17.44 12.86
N ARG A 257 6.17 18.27 11.97
CA ARG A 257 7.38 19.05 12.21
C ARG A 257 7.05 20.53 12.03
N ALA A 258 7.36 21.33 13.03
CA ALA A 258 7.17 22.78 13.03
C ALA A 258 8.31 23.47 13.79
N TYR A 259 8.25 24.80 13.91
CA TYR A 259 9.23 25.59 14.64
C TYR A 259 8.51 26.54 15.60
N ASP A 260 9.12 26.81 16.76
CA ASP A 260 8.66 27.88 17.65
C ASP A 260 9.09 29.27 17.15
N LYS A 261 8.71 30.31 17.89
CA LYS A 261 9.06 31.71 17.60
C LYS A 261 10.58 31.98 17.63
N ASP A 262 11.34 31.16 18.33
CA ASP A 262 12.78 31.29 18.54
C ASP A 262 13.56 30.45 17.50
N GLY A 263 12.86 29.71 16.64
CA GLY A 263 13.41 28.89 15.57
C GLY A 263 13.80 27.47 16.02
N ASN A 264 13.39 27.03 17.21
CA ASN A 264 13.64 25.66 17.66
C ASN A 264 12.63 24.70 17.02
N GLU A 265 13.09 23.52 16.61
CA GLU A 265 12.24 22.50 16.02
C GLU A 265 11.31 21.87 17.06
N ILE A 266 10.04 21.69 16.67
CA ILE A 266 9.00 21.01 17.43
C ILE A 266 8.55 19.81 16.61
N ILE A 267 8.58 18.62 17.22
CA ILE A 267 8.02 17.39 16.66
C ILE A 267 6.94 16.86 17.59
N LYS A 268 5.77 16.56 17.02
CA LYS A 268 4.60 16.03 17.75
C LYS A 268 3.91 14.94 16.95
N LYS A 269 3.23 14.01 17.63
CA LYS A 269 2.33 13.06 16.94
C LYS A 269 1.17 13.83 16.32
N LEU A 270 0.70 13.38 15.15
CA LEU A 270 -0.45 14.01 14.50
C LEU A 270 -1.70 13.96 15.39
N SER A 271 -1.89 12.84 16.09
CA SER A 271 -2.99 12.64 17.05
C SER A 271 -3.00 13.59 18.25
N GLU A 272 -1.89 14.27 18.54
CA GLU A 272 -1.82 15.29 19.60
C GLU A 272 -2.29 16.67 19.12
N VAL A 273 -2.41 16.87 17.79
CA VAL A 273 -2.71 18.18 17.19
C VAL A 273 -4.03 18.21 16.43
N VAL A 274 -4.48 17.06 15.91
CA VAL A 274 -5.77 16.88 15.23
C VAL A 274 -6.35 15.49 15.55
N ASP A 275 -7.67 15.40 15.68
CA ASP A 275 -8.35 14.12 15.90
C ASP A 275 -8.47 13.30 14.60
N SER A 276 -8.66 14.00 13.48
CA SER A 276 -8.85 13.41 12.16
C SER A 276 -8.55 14.44 11.06
N ILE A 277 -8.19 13.97 9.87
CA ILE A 277 -8.13 14.80 8.66
C ILE A 277 -9.21 14.36 7.68
N ASN A 278 -10.11 15.26 7.28
CA ASN A 278 -11.13 14.97 6.27
C ASN A 278 -10.54 15.09 4.86
N LEU A 279 -10.44 13.96 4.14
CA LEU A 279 -9.87 13.91 2.80
C LEU A 279 -10.82 14.46 1.73
N LYS A 280 -12.12 14.60 2.03
CA LYS A 280 -13.09 15.20 1.10
C LYS A 280 -12.82 16.69 0.93
N ASP A 281 -12.27 17.35 1.95
CA ASP A 281 -11.83 18.74 1.91
C ASP A 281 -10.64 18.96 0.96
N PHE A 282 -10.02 17.90 0.42
CA PHE A 282 -8.93 17.99 -0.55
C PHE A 282 -9.45 18.04 -1.99
N ILE A 283 -10.69 17.60 -2.20
CA ILE A 283 -11.32 17.49 -3.50
C ILE A 283 -11.97 18.83 -3.87
N ASP A 284 -11.61 19.34 -5.03
CA ASP A 284 -12.15 20.55 -5.63
C ASP A 284 -13.43 20.25 -6.43
N SER A 285 -14.20 21.29 -6.71
CA SER A 285 -15.40 21.15 -7.54
C SER A 285 -15.06 20.76 -8.98
N LYS A 286 -15.95 20.00 -9.63
CA LYS A 286 -15.86 19.66 -11.07
C LYS A 286 -15.68 20.91 -11.94
N SER A 287 -16.37 22.01 -11.61
CA SER A 287 -16.21 23.28 -12.33
C SER A 287 -14.77 23.82 -12.26
N ASN A 288 -14.15 23.77 -11.08
CA ASN A 288 -12.78 24.23 -10.91
C ASN A 288 -11.77 23.29 -11.57
N ALA A 289 -11.98 21.97 -11.50
CA ALA A 289 -11.15 21.00 -12.20
C ALA A 289 -11.13 21.25 -13.72
N LEU A 290 -12.31 21.47 -14.33
CA LEU A 290 -12.44 21.80 -15.75
C LEU A 290 -11.75 23.14 -16.10
N LYS A 291 -11.83 24.15 -15.22
CA LYS A 291 -11.12 25.43 -15.43
C LYS A 291 -9.60 25.25 -15.39
N LYS A 292 -9.07 24.43 -14.48
CA LYS A 292 -7.63 24.13 -14.41
C LYS A 292 -7.15 23.42 -15.67
N LEU A 293 -7.95 22.49 -16.19
CA LEU A 293 -7.66 21.79 -17.45
C LEU A 293 -7.67 22.77 -18.64
N GLU A 294 -8.70 23.60 -18.79
CA GLU A 294 -8.78 24.60 -19.87
C GLU A 294 -7.61 25.59 -19.82
N ALA A 295 -7.16 25.99 -18.63
CA ALA A 295 -5.99 26.87 -18.47
C ALA A 295 -4.67 26.24 -18.96
N GLN A 296 -4.63 24.91 -19.16
CA GLN A 296 -3.48 24.16 -19.67
C GLN A 296 -3.69 23.65 -21.09
N LYS A 297 -4.74 24.09 -21.80
CA LYS A 297 -5.10 23.61 -23.14
C LYS A 297 -3.93 23.66 -24.13
N ASP A 298 -3.14 24.73 -24.10
CA ASP A 298 -2.00 24.92 -25.00
C ASP A 298 -0.88 23.89 -24.78
N ASN A 299 -0.83 23.23 -23.62
CA ASN A 299 0.18 22.21 -23.29
C ASN A 299 -0.09 20.85 -23.98
N TYR A 300 -1.29 20.62 -24.51
CA TYR A 300 -1.69 19.32 -25.06
C TYR A 300 -1.19 19.05 -26.49
N GLY A 301 -0.65 20.06 -27.17
CA GLY A 301 -0.07 19.96 -28.51
C GLY A 301 -1.08 19.74 -29.65
N THR A 302 -2.20 19.05 -29.41
CA THR A 302 -3.30 18.86 -30.35
C THR A 302 -4.67 19.08 -29.69
N ILE A 303 -5.65 19.46 -30.51
CA ILE A 303 -7.05 19.65 -30.05
C ILE A 303 -7.65 18.31 -29.60
N GLU A 304 -7.38 17.23 -30.34
CA GLU A 304 -7.89 15.88 -30.02
C GLU A 304 -7.40 15.39 -28.65
N ALA A 305 -6.12 15.59 -28.31
CA ALA A 305 -5.58 15.20 -27.02
C ALA A 305 -6.25 15.97 -25.86
N TYR A 306 -6.52 17.27 -26.08
CA TYR A 306 -7.26 18.10 -25.14
C TYR A 306 -8.70 17.62 -24.97
N GLU A 307 -9.43 17.37 -26.07
CA GLU A 307 -10.82 16.93 -26.05
C GLU A 307 -10.98 15.56 -25.37
N ASN A 308 -10.07 14.63 -25.63
CA ASN A 308 -10.03 13.32 -24.95
C ASN A 308 -9.79 13.47 -23.44
N SER A 309 -8.90 14.37 -23.03
CA SER A 309 -8.63 14.65 -21.62
C SER A 309 -9.82 15.33 -20.95
N LEU A 310 -10.50 16.24 -21.65
CA LEU A 310 -11.70 16.91 -21.18
C LEU A 310 -12.84 15.93 -20.98
N GLN A 311 -13.04 15.01 -21.92
CA GLN A 311 -14.07 13.97 -21.79
C GLN A 311 -13.75 13.04 -20.61
N SER A 312 -12.51 12.56 -20.52
CA SER A 312 -12.06 11.73 -19.40
C SER A 312 -12.26 12.43 -18.04
N LEU A 313 -11.98 13.73 -17.96
CA LEU A 313 -12.16 14.50 -16.72
C LEU A 313 -13.64 14.74 -16.37
N LYS A 314 -14.52 14.82 -17.38
CA LYS A 314 -15.97 14.91 -17.16
C LYS A 314 -16.54 13.60 -16.62
N ASP A 315 -16.02 12.48 -17.06
CA ASP A 315 -16.54 11.16 -16.67
C ASP A 315 -15.89 10.65 -15.36
N TYR A 316 -14.79 11.29 -14.95
CA TYR A 316 -14.09 10.96 -13.70
C TYR A 316 -14.87 11.38 -12.45
N ASN A 317 -15.10 10.43 -11.55
CA ASN A 317 -15.59 10.68 -10.20
C ASN A 317 -14.40 10.73 -9.21
N PRO A 318 -14.03 11.89 -8.64
CA PRO A 318 -12.91 11.99 -7.69
C PRO A 318 -13.18 11.29 -6.36
N TYR A 319 -14.44 10.98 -6.05
CA TYR A 319 -14.83 10.31 -4.82
C TYR A 319 -14.74 8.78 -4.91
N SER A 320 -14.41 8.21 -6.07
CA SER A 320 -14.30 6.76 -6.27
C SER A 320 -13.17 6.11 -5.47
N ILE A 321 -12.24 6.92 -4.94
CA ILE A 321 -11.20 6.46 -4.03
C ILE A 321 -11.78 5.99 -2.68
N PHE A 322 -12.91 6.56 -2.26
CA PHE A 322 -13.55 6.19 -1.01
C PHE A 322 -14.43 4.95 -1.19
N LYS A 323 -14.61 4.21 -0.11
CA LYS A 323 -15.44 3.00 -0.11
C LYS A 323 -16.87 3.31 -0.55
N PRO A 324 -17.56 2.37 -1.23
CA PRO A 324 -18.91 2.64 -1.73
C PRO A 324 -19.91 3.10 -0.66
N GLU A 325 -19.80 2.61 0.58
CA GLU A 325 -20.73 2.93 1.67
C GLU A 325 -20.79 4.42 2.02
N VAL A 326 -19.74 5.20 1.71
CA VAL A 326 -19.72 6.65 1.93
C VAL A 326 -20.14 7.47 0.72
N ARG A 327 -20.37 6.87 -0.44
CA ARG A 327 -20.73 7.58 -1.68
C ARG A 327 -21.97 7.06 -2.40
N TYR A 328 -22.44 5.87 -2.06
CA TYR A 328 -23.63 5.26 -2.63
C TYR A 328 -24.89 5.61 -1.84
N GLU A 329 -26.02 5.59 -2.55
CA GLU A 329 -27.35 5.63 -1.95
C GLU A 329 -28.21 4.49 -2.51
N SER A 330 -29.16 4.01 -1.71
CA SER A 330 -30.14 3.03 -2.19
C SER A 330 -30.96 3.63 -3.33
N MET A 331 -31.22 2.85 -4.38
CA MET A 331 -32.14 3.26 -5.44
C MET A 331 -33.55 3.46 -4.87
N ASN A 332 -34.15 4.60 -5.19
CA ASN A 332 -35.54 4.89 -4.83
C ASN A 332 -36.50 4.45 -5.95
N GLU A 333 -37.81 4.62 -5.73
CA GLU A 333 -38.84 4.23 -6.70
C GLU A 333 -38.67 4.88 -8.08
N ASN A 334 -38.21 6.13 -8.14
CA ASN A 334 -37.95 6.80 -9.42
C ASN A 334 -36.74 6.20 -10.12
N ASP A 335 -35.67 5.89 -9.38
CA ASP A 335 -34.48 5.23 -9.94
C ASP A 335 -34.83 3.87 -10.55
N ILE A 336 -35.63 3.08 -9.83
CA ILE A 336 -36.11 1.77 -10.31
C ILE A 336 -37.01 1.94 -11.53
N LYS A 337 -37.86 2.96 -11.56
CA LYS A 337 -38.72 3.26 -12.71
C LYS A 337 -37.90 3.65 -13.95
N GLU A 338 -36.86 4.45 -13.79
CA GLU A 338 -35.95 4.79 -14.90
C GLU A 338 -35.17 3.55 -15.38
N LEU A 339 -34.65 2.75 -14.46
CA LEU A 339 -33.97 1.49 -14.78
C LEU A 339 -34.89 0.53 -15.56
N SER A 340 -36.16 0.43 -15.16
CA SER A 340 -37.16 -0.43 -15.79
C SER A 340 -37.46 -0.07 -17.24
N LYS A 341 -37.19 1.16 -17.69
CA LYS A 341 -37.38 1.56 -19.10
C LYS A 341 -36.38 0.89 -20.05
N LEU A 342 -35.27 0.38 -19.51
CA LEU A 342 -34.24 -0.31 -20.29
C LEU A 342 -34.51 -1.80 -20.45
N ALA A 343 -35.48 -2.34 -19.70
CA ALA A 343 -35.81 -3.74 -19.65
C ALA A 343 -36.58 -4.21 -20.89
N ASP A 344 -36.36 -5.46 -21.28
CA ASP A 344 -37.18 -6.15 -22.27
C ASP A 344 -38.49 -6.68 -21.66
N GLU A 345 -39.28 -7.40 -22.46
CA GLU A 345 -40.58 -7.96 -22.06
C GLU A 345 -40.48 -8.95 -20.89
N ASP A 346 -39.32 -9.59 -20.72
CA ASP A 346 -39.04 -10.56 -19.64
C ASP A 346 -38.39 -9.90 -18.41
N GLY A 347 -38.21 -8.57 -18.45
CA GLY A 347 -37.64 -7.77 -17.37
C GLY A 347 -36.11 -7.73 -17.35
N TRP A 348 -35.42 -8.24 -18.39
CA TRP A 348 -33.97 -8.24 -18.48
C TRP A 348 -33.43 -6.94 -19.09
N ILE A 349 -32.32 -6.47 -18.52
CA ILE A 349 -31.57 -5.30 -18.95
C ILE A 349 -30.16 -5.78 -19.28
N ASP A 350 -29.74 -5.59 -20.53
CA ASP A 350 -28.37 -5.84 -20.97
C ASP A 350 -27.40 -4.83 -20.34
N ALA A 351 -26.26 -5.31 -19.83
CA ALA A 351 -25.26 -4.48 -19.18
C ALA A 351 -24.71 -3.35 -20.08
N SER A 352 -24.69 -3.53 -21.40
CA SER A 352 -24.29 -2.48 -22.35
C SER A 352 -25.20 -1.24 -22.28
N LYS A 353 -26.47 -1.41 -21.89
CA LYS A 353 -27.42 -0.30 -21.68
C LYS A 353 -27.23 0.40 -20.33
N LEU A 354 -26.47 -0.20 -19.42
CA LEU A 354 -26.22 0.34 -18.07
C LEU A 354 -24.96 1.22 -18.03
N GLN A 355 -24.10 1.17 -19.04
CA GLN A 355 -22.83 1.92 -19.04
C GLN A 355 -23.01 3.44 -18.98
N GLU A 356 -24.16 3.96 -19.44
CA GLU A 356 -24.51 5.38 -19.33
C GLU A 356 -25.23 5.74 -18.02
N LEU A 357 -25.62 4.74 -17.22
CA LEU A 357 -26.21 4.93 -15.90
C LEU A 357 -25.09 5.04 -14.85
N ALA A 358 -25.41 5.67 -13.72
CA ALA A 358 -24.50 5.73 -12.58
C ALA A 358 -24.01 4.32 -12.19
N ASN A 359 -22.78 4.22 -11.70
CA ASN A 359 -22.21 2.96 -11.22
C ASN A 359 -23.15 2.32 -10.19
N LEU A 360 -23.39 1.02 -10.37
CA LEU A 360 -24.29 0.25 -9.51
C LEU A 360 -23.51 -0.61 -8.53
N ALA A 361 -24.11 -0.88 -7.38
CA ALA A 361 -23.58 -1.79 -6.37
C ALA A 361 -24.70 -2.62 -5.72
N TYR A 362 -24.33 -3.73 -5.10
CA TYR A 362 -25.23 -4.55 -4.29
C TYR A 362 -24.62 -4.84 -2.92
N ALA A 363 -25.46 -5.09 -1.92
CA ALA A 363 -24.98 -5.49 -0.61
C ALA A 363 -24.55 -6.96 -0.60
N LYS A 364 -23.36 -7.21 -0.08
CA LYS A 364 -22.68 -8.50 -0.11
C LYS A 364 -22.11 -8.83 1.26
N GLN A 365 -22.28 -10.06 1.69
CA GLN A 365 -21.73 -10.54 2.96
C GLN A 365 -20.29 -10.98 2.79
N GLY A 366 -19.41 -10.54 3.68
CA GLY A 366 -18.02 -10.96 3.75
C GLY A 366 -17.79 -12.24 4.54
N VAL A 367 -16.54 -12.71 4.53
CA VAL A 367 -16.08 -13.89 5.30
C VAL A 367 -16.21 -13.66 6.82
N ASP A 368 -16.21 -12.41 7.25
CA ASP A 368 -16.47 -12.00 8.63
C ASP A 368 -17.96 -11.92 8.99
N GLY A 369 -18.86 -12.11 8.04
CA GLY A 369 -20.31 -12.01 8.23
C GLY A 369 -20.85 -10.58 8.11
N SER A 370 -19.97 -9.58 8.03
CA SER A 370 -20.35 -8.17 7.82
C SER A 370 -20.81 -7.93 6.40
N TYR A 371 -21.74 -7.00 6.21
CA TYR A 371 -22.21 -6.57 4.90
C TYR A 371 -21.47 -5.32 4.43
N ARG A 372 -21.05 -5.35 3.16
CA ARG A 372 -20.41 -4.27 2.40
C ARG A 372 -21.05 -4.14 1.02
N LEU A 373 -20.87 -3.01 0.38
CA LEU A 373 -21.30 -2.78 -1.01
C LEU A 373 -20.23 -3.30 -1.97
N GLU A 374 -20.65 -4.16 -2.89
CA GLU A 374 -19.85 -4.62 -4.02
C GLU A 374 -20.25 -3.84 -5.27
N GLU A 375 -19.30 -3.11 -5.85
CA GLU A 375 -19.51 -2.40 -7.11
C GLU A 375 -19.57 -3.38 -8.28
N LEU A 376 -20.54 -3.20 -9.15
CA LEU A 376 -20.70 -4.01 -10.34
C LEU A 376 -19.71 -3.56 -11.42
N SER A 377 -18.84 -4.48 -11.85
CA SER A 377 -17.98 -4.25 -13.01
C SER A 377 -18.73 -4.58 -14.30
N TYR A 378 -18.60 -3.71 -15.31
CA TYR A 378 -19.08 -3.95 -16.69
C TYR A 378 -17.96 -4.43 -17.62
N LEU A 379 -16.72 -4.47 -17.13
CA LEU A 379 -15.52 -4.83 -17.86
C LEU A 379 -14.91 -6.07 -17.21
N GLY A 380 -14.93 -7.21 -17.90
CA GLY A 380 -14.47 -8.48 -17.36
C GLY A 380 -13.73 -9.30 -18.39
N ALA A 381 -12.71 -10.03 -17.93
CA ALA A 381 -12.07 -11.05 -18.74
C ALA A 381 -13.10 -12.15 -19.06
N ASN A 382 -12.97 -12.80 -20.22
CA ASN A 382 -13.76 -13.97 -20.58
C ASN A 382 -13.41 -15.14 -19.63
N SER A 383 -14.03 -15.20 -18.45
CA SER A 383 -13.97 -16.38 -17.58
C SER A 383 -14.84 -17.47 -18.19
N GLN A 384 -14.32 -18.70 -18.30
CA GLN A 384 -15.11 -19.82 -18.76
C GLN A 384 -16.17 -20.19 -17.70
N THR A 385 -17.38 -20.52 -18.13
CA THR A 385 -18.45 -21.01 -17.25
C THR A 385 -17.96 -22.17 -16.35
N ASN A 386 -18.19 -22.06 -15.04
CA ASN A 386 -17.77 -22.97 -13.95
C ASN A 386 -16.34 -22.82 -13.39
N SER A 387 -15.56 -21.82 -13.79
CA SER A 387 -14.21 -21.60 -13.23
C SER A 387 -14.15 -20.61 -12.06
N TYR A 388 -15.17 -19.75 -11.85
CA TYR A 388 -15.09 -18.61 -10.90
C TYR A 388 -14.58 -18.98 -9.50
N ALA A 389 -15.18 -19.98 -8.85
CA ALA A 389 -14.78 -20.37 -7.50
C ALA A 389 -13.35 -20.95 -7.46
N ASN A 390 -12.95 -21.71 -8.48
CA ASN A 390 -11.61 -22.29 -8.57
C ASN A 390 -10.56 -21.22 -8.90
N GLU A 391 -10.89 -20.23 -9.73
CA GLU A 391 -10.02 -19.10 -10.03
C GLU A 391 -9.80 -18.23 -8.80
N GLN A 392 -10.88 -17.88 -8.08
CA GLN A 392 -10.78 -17.13 -6.82
C GLN A 392 -9.96 -17.89 -5.77
N TYR A 393 -10.21 -19.20 -5.62
CA TYR A 393 -9.41 -20.04 -4.74
C TYR A 393 -7.93 -20.06 -5.15
N SER A 394 -7.63 -20.24 -6.43
CA SER A 394 -6.23 -20.32 -6.91
C SER A 394 -5.48 -19.01 -6.69
N LYS A 395 -6.14 -17.86 -6.95
CA LYS A 395 -5.58 -16.53 -6.68
C LYS A 395 -5.31 -16.33 -5.20
N PHE A 396 -6.28 -16.62 -4.35
CA PHE A 396 -6.13 -16.51 -2.90
C PHE A 396 -5.05 -17.46 -2.36
N ASN A 397 -5.02 -18.72 -2.81
CA ASN A 397 -4.04 -19.70 -2.34
C ASN A 397 -2.61 -19.30 -2.74
N SER A 398 -2.41 -18.75 -3.94
CA SER A 398 -1.12 -18.19 -4.34
C SER A 398 -0.69 -17.04 -3.43
N LEU A 399 -1.63 -16.14 -3.09
CA LEU A 399 -1.39 -15.03 -2.16
C LEU A 399 -0.99 -15.55 -0.78
N TYR A 400 -1.73 -16.53 -0.25
CA TYR A 400 -1.46 -17.18 1.04
C TYR A 400 -0.06 -17.82 1.07
N GLU A 401 0.25 -18.66 0.07
CA GLU A 401 1.53 -19.38 0.00
C GLU A 401 2.70 -18.41 -0.13
N ASP A 402 2.55 -17.36 -0.95
CA ASP A 402 3.57 -16.34 -1.10
C ASP A 402 3.81 -15.53 0.18
N TYR A 403 2.74 -15.19 0.93
CA TYR A 403 2.88 -14.50 2.21
C TYR A 403 3.62 -15.38 3.22
N MET A 404 3.19 -16.64 3.38
CA MET A 404 3.79 -17.56 4.34
C MET A 404 5.26 -17.87 4.01
N ALA A 405 5.58 -18.05 2.73
CA ALA A 405 6.97 -18.25 2.31
C ALA A 405 7.85 -17.02 2.60
N GLU A 406 7.34 -15.81 2.35
CA GLU A 406 8.06 -14.57 2.66
C GLU A 406 8.24 -14.37 4.17
N PHE A 407 7.19 -14.63 4.95
CA PHE A 407 7.20 -14.55 6.41
C PHE A 407 8.20 -15.55 7.02
N GLU A 408 8.18 -16.81 6.57
CA GLU A 408 9.12 -17.84 7.01
C GLU A 408 10.57 -17.50 6.64
N ALA A 409 10.80 -16.99 5.43
CA ALA A 409 12.14 -16.60 4.99
C ALA A 409 12.68 -15.41 5.80
N LEU A 410 11.84 -14.40 6.10
CA LEU A 410 12.25 -13.23 6.87
C LEU A 410 12.54 -13.58 8.33
N ASN A 411 11.66 -14.35 8.96
CA ASN A 411 11.86 -14.81 10.33
C ASN A 411 13.06 -15.77 10.42
N GLY A 412 13.22 -16.68 9.46
CA GLY A 412 14.38 -17.56 9.39
C GLY A 412 15.70 -16.80 9.26
N PHE A 413 15.70 -15.68 8.51
CA PHE A 413 16.84 -14.78 8.47
C PHE A 413 17.15 -14.17 9.84
N PHE A 414 16.16 -13.58 10.52
CA PHE A 414 16.39 -12.99 11.84
C PHE A 414 16.78 -14.03 12.89
N ASP A 415 16.18 -15.22 12.88
CA ASP A 415 16.51 -16.28 13.82
C ASP A 415 17.92 -16.84 13.63
N SER A 416 18.38 -16.94 12.38
CA SER A 416 19.78 -17.25 12.06
C SER A 416 20.72 -16.16 12.59
N TYR A 417 20.32 -14.89 12.40
CA TYR A 417 21.10 -13.75 12.85
C TYR A 417 21.19 -13.66 14.38
N LYS A 418 20.09 -13.90 15.11
CA LYS A 418 20.05 -13.96 16.60
C LYS A 418 21.07 -14.91 17.19
N GLN A 419 21.30 -16.07 16.56
CA GLN A 419 22.22 -17.09 17.06
C GLN A 419 23.69 -16.69 17.00
N THR A 420 24.02 -15.69 16.18
CA THR A 420 25.39 -15.36 15.78
C THR A 420 25.68 -13.84 15.87
N ALA A 421 24.71 -13.05 16.33
CA ALA A 421 24.87 -11.61 16.57
C ALA A 421 25.66 -11.38 17.85
N SER A 422 26.49 -10.32 17.85
CA SER A 422 27.20 -9.89 19.06
C SER A 422 26.25 -9.21 20.05
N ASP A 423 26.64 -9.16 21.33
CA ASP A 423 25.91 -8.42 22.37
C ASP A 423 25.69 -6.95 21.98
N GLU A 424 26.66 -6.34 21.29
CA GLU A 424 26.56 -4.97 20.81
C GLU A 424 25.46 -4.79 19.75
N ILE A 425 25.34 -5.75 18.83
CA ILE A 425 24.31 -5.73 17.78
C ILE A 425 22.94 -5.99 18.39
N MET A 426 22.81 -6.94 19.30
CA MET A 426 21.55 -7.20 20.00
C MET A 426 21.14 -6.01 20.89
N ALA A 427 22.09 -5.29 21.47
CA ALA A 427 21.79 -4.08 22.23
C ALA A 427 21.27 -2.92 21.35
N GLU A 428 21.74 -2.78 20.10
CA GLU A 428 21.28 -1.71 19.20
C GLU A 428 20.05 -2.11 18.36
N PHE A 429 19.96 -3.37 17.92
CA PHE A 429 18.96 -3.82 16.96
C PHE A 429 18.05 -4.95 17.46
N GLY A 430 18.23 -5.41 18.71
CA GLY A 430 17.49 -6.53 19.28
C GLY A 430 15.98 -6.35 19.20
N GLU A 431 15.46 -5.15 19.52
CA GLU A 431 14.03 -4.85 19.40
C GLU A 431 13.48 -5.11 18.00
N MET A 432 14.26 -4.81 16.96
CA MET A 432 13.85 -5.00 15.57
C MET A 432 14.02 -6.46 15.12
N ILE A 433 15.14 -7.08 15.47
CA ILE A 433 15.44 -8.49 15.19
C ILE A 433 14.39 -9.41 15.84
N GLU A 434 13.91 -9.03 17.02
CA GLU A 434 12.92 -9.78 17.79
C GLU A 434 11.49 -9.41 17.45
N ASN A 435 11.25 -8.38 16.63
CA ASN A 435 9.91 -7.93 16.26
C ASN A 435 9.31 -8.82 15.14
N PRO A 436 8.34 -9.71 15.45
CA PRO A 436 7.71 -10.55 14.45
C PRO A 436 6.77 -9.76 13.50
N GLU A 437 6.44 -8.51 13.84
CA GLU A 437 5.62 -7.61 13.03
C GLU A 437 6.42 -6.83 12.00
N PHE A 438 7.75 -6.97 11.99
CA PHE A 438 8.57 -6.33 10.99
C PHE A 438 8.41 -7.03 9.63
N LYS A 439 8.00 -6.28 8.60
CA LYS A 439 7.51 -6.81 7.33
C LYS A 439 8.45 -6.51 6.17
N SER A 440 8.56 -7.37 5.17
CA SER A 440 9.19 -6.95 3.92
C SER A 440 8.24 -6.10 3.07
N THR A 441 8.76 -5.34 2.11
CA THR A 441 7.95 -4.60 1.12
C THR A 441 6.99 -5.51 0.37
N ARG A 442 7.39 -6.76 0.10
CA ARG A 442 6.55 -7.78 -0.54
C ARG A 442 5.39 -8.21 0.36
N MET A 443 5.64 -8.40 1.66
CA MET A 443 4.57 -8.66 2.63
C MET A 443 3.55 -7.52 2.60
N LEU A 444 3.99 -6.27 2.73
CA LEU A 444 3.09 -5.10 2.71
C LEU A 444 2.20 -5.06 1.45
N LYS A 445 2.77 -5.38 0.28
CA LYS A 445 2.02 -5.46 -0.98
C LYS A 445 0.96 -6.58 -0.95
N ILE A 446 1.32 -7.75 -0.45
CA ILE A 446 0.39 -8.88 -0.29
C ILE A 446 -0.73 -8.55 0.71
N GLU A 447 -0.41 -7.88 1.82
CA GLU A 447 -1.39 -7.45 2.83
C GLU A 447 -2.41 -6.46 2.24
N SER A 448 -1.94 -5.52 1.42
CA SER A 448 -2.80 -4.60 0.68
C SER A 448 -3.72 -5.35 -0.29
N GLU A 449 -3.21 -6.32 -1.03
CA GLU A 449 -4.01 -7.10 -1.98
C GLU A 449 -5.02 -8.02 -1.27
N PHE A 450 -4.63 -8.63 -0.15
CA PHE A 450 -5.55 -9.38 0.71
C PHE A 450 -6.70 -8.50 1.18
N THR A 451 -6.40 -7.30 1.66
CA THR A 451 -7.43 -6.35 2.13
C THR A 451 -8.36 -5.96 0.98
N ALA A 452 -7.82 -5.67 -0.21
CA ALA A 452 -8.61 -5.34 -1.39
C ALA A 452 -9.51 -6.48 -1.89
N ILE A 453 -9.06 -7.73 -1.78
CA ILE A 453 -9.81 -8.92 -2.22
C ILE A 453 -10.87 -9.32 -1.18
N THR A 454 -10.53 -9.26 0.10
CA THR A 454 -11.35 -9.83 1.18
C THR A 454 -12.19 -8.81 1.92
N GLY A 455 -11.84 -7.52 1.82
CA GLY A 455 -12.40 -6.44 2.64
C GLY A 455 -12.09 -6.56 4.13
N LEU A 456 -11.13 -7.41 4.52
CA LEU A 456 -10.71 -7.59 5.92
C LEU A 456 -9.36 -6.94 6.14
N ASN A 457 -9.17 -6.35 7.33
CA ASN A 457 -7.85 -5.93 7.77
C ASN A 457 -6.92 -7.14 7.81
N PHE A 458 -5.70 -6.97 7.29
CA PHE A 458 -4.75 -8.06 7.27
C PHE A 458 -4.30 -8.45 8.68
N THR A 459 -4.52 -9.71 9.04
CA THR A 459 -3.92 -10.39 10.19
C THR A 459 -3.67 -11.84 9.80
N LEU A 460 -2.72 -12.52 10.46
CA LEU A 460 -2.54 -13.97 10.25
C LEU A 460 -3.82 -14.76 10.55
N GLU A 461 -4.61 -14.32 11.53
CA GLU A 461 -5.90 -14.92 11.87
C GLU A 461 -6.91 -14.76 10.72
N ASN A 462 -7.05 -13.56 10.16
CA ASN A 462 -7.95 -13.32 9.04
C ASN A 462 -7.48 -14.05 7.77
N LEU A 463 -6.17 -14.10 7.52
CA LEU A 463 -5.58 -14.86 6.42
C LEU A 463 -5.94 -16.34 6.53
N GLN A 464 -5.75 -16.94 7.71
CA GLN A 464 -6.11 -18.33 7.99
C GLN A 464 -7.63 -18.56 7.88
N LYS A 465 -8.44 -17.64 8.43
CA LYS A 465 -9.91 -17.71 8.38
C LYS A 465 -10.44 -17.79 6.95
N VAL A 466 -9.91 -17.00 6.03
CA VAL A 466 -10.29 -17.05 4.61
C VAL A 466 -9.86 -18.37 3.99
N LYS A 467 -8.65 -18.87 4.31
CA LYS A 467 -8.18 -20.18 3.85
C LYS A 467 -9.12 -21.30 4.32
N ASP A 468 -9.44 -21.37 5.60
CA ASP A 468 -10.31 -22.39 6.18
C ASP A 468 -11.73 -22.31 5.61
N SER A 469 -12.22 -21.10 5.31
CA SER A 469 -13.52 -20.89 4.66
C SER A 469 -13.54 -21.51 3.25
N PHE A 470 -12.47 -21.32 2.47
CA PHE A 470 -12.33 -21.98 1.17
C PHE A 470 -12.28 -23.51 1.27
N GLU A 471 -11.58 -24.08 2.26
CA GLU A 471 -11.55 -25.53 2.45
C GLU A 471 -12.92 -26.10 2.85
N LYS A 472 -13.73 -25.31 3.55
CA LYS A 472 -15.09 -25.68 3.96
C LYS A 472 -16.09 -25.60 2.81
N ASP A 473 -16.12 -24.48 2.11
CA ASP A 473 -17.03 -24.24 0.98
C ASP A 473 -16.43 -23.23 0.00
N ARG A 474 -15.84 -23.74 -1.08
CA ARG A 474 -15.19 -22.91 -2.10
C ARG A 474 -16.17 -22.00 -2.84
N ALA A 475 -17.36 -22.49 -3.14
CA ALA A 475 -18.33 -21.73 -3.94
C ALA A 475 -18.89 -20.56 -3.14
N ASN A 476 -19.28 -20.81 -1.88
CA ASN A 476 -19.77 -19.77 -1.00
C ASN A 476 -18.68 -18.75 -0.66
N THR A 477 -17.46 -19.20 -0.33
CA THR A 477 -16.35 -18.30 0.00
C THR A 477 -15.94 -17.42 -1.17
N ALA A 478 -15.91 -17.95 -2.40
CA ALA A 478 -15.64 -17.14 -3.60
C ALA A 478 -16.67 -16.03 -3.81
N ASN A 479 -17.93 -16.23 -3.38
CA ASN A 479 -18.99 -15.22 -3.42
C ASN A 479 -18.91 -14.20 -2.27
N MET A 480 -18.03 -14.37 -1.29
CA MET A 480 -17.79 -13.43 -0.18
C MET A 480 -16.62 -12.48 -0.45
N LEU A 481 -15.72 -12.85 -1.38
CA LEU A 481 -14.60 -12.03 -1.84
C LEU A 481 -15.03 -11.08 -2.95
N LYS A 482 -14.26 -9.99 -3.18
CA LYS A 482 -14.49 -9.02 -4.26
C LYS A 482 -14.75 -9.69 -5.62
N ASP A 483 -15.75 -9.20 -6.35
CA ASP A 483 -16.12 -9.76 -7.64
C ASP A 483 -15.01 -9.53 -8.67
N THR A 484 -14.65 -10.57 -9.42
CA THR A 484 -13.65 -10.49 -10.51
C THR A 484 -14.26 -10.74 -11.88
N ASP A 485 -15.52 -11.15 -11.94
CA ASP A 485 -16.32 -11.31 -13.14
C ASP A 485 -17.09 -10.03 -13.44
N ALA A 486 -17.57 -9.89 -14.69
CA ALA A 486 -18.33 -8.73 -15.11
C ALA A 486 -19.82 -9.04 -15.20
N LEU A 487 -20.63 -8.06 -14.84
CA LEU A 487 -22.06 -8.07 -15.04
C LEU A 487 -22.37 -8.08 -16.55
N THR A 488 -23.29 -8.96 -16.93
CA THR A 488 -23.79 -9.10 -18.32
C THR A 488 -25.24 -8.69 -18.44
N ALA A 489 -26.06 -8.91 -17.39
CA ALA A 489 -27.44 -8.49 -17.38
C ALA A 489 -28.01 -8.37 -15.95
N ILE A 490 -29.07 -7.57 -15.82
CA ILE A 490 -29.90 -7.46 -14.61
C ILE A 490 -31.34 -7.80 -14.98
N ARG A 491 -32.04 -8.64 -14.22
CA ARG A 491 -33.49 -8.84 -14.33
C ARG A 491 -34.22 -8.15 -13.18
N ILE A 492 -35.24 -7.36 -13.47
CA ILE A 492 -36.19 -6.88 -12.46
C ILE A 492 -37.28 -7.93 -12.27
N ASN A 493 -37.30 -8.58 -11.12
CA ASN A 493 -38.24 -9.65 -10.84
C ASN A 493 -39.61 -9.10 -10.42
N LYS A 494 -40.68 -9.87 -10.66
CA LYS A 494 -42.07 -9.49 -10.34
C LYS A 494 -42.30 -9.20 -8.85
N ASN A 495 -41.49 -9.77 -7.97
CA ASN A 495 -41.53 -9.55 -6.52
C ASN A 495 -40.70 -8.34 -6.06
N GLY A 496 -40.12 -7.57 -6.99
CA GLY A 496 -39.33 -6.38 -6.71
C GLY A 496 -37.84 -6.63 -6.44
N THR A 497 -37.37 -7.88 -6.45
CA THR A 497 -35.93 -8.18 -6.32
C THR A 497 -35.23 -8.09 -7.67
N PHE A 498 -33.90 -8.17 -7.67
CA PHE A 498 -33.07 -8.13 -8.87
C PHE A 498 -32.29 -9.44 -9.02
N THR A 499 -32.24 -9.99 -10.23
CA THR A 499 -31.30 -11.07 -10.57
C THR A 499 -30.13 -10.48 -11.33
N LEU A 500 -28.91 -10.66 -10.82
CA LEU A 500 -27.68 -10.20 -11.47
C LEU A 500 -27.01 -11.39 -12.13
N LYS A 501 -26.64 -11.25 -13.40
CA LYS A 501 -26.00 -12.28 -14.20
C LYS A 501 -24.60 -11.86 -14.63
N PHE A 502 -23.62 -12.71 -14.39
CA PHE A 502 -22.21 -12.43 -14.69
C PHE A 502 -21.71 -13.25 -15.89
N ASN A 503 -20.62 -12.79 -16.50
CA ASN A 503 -19.99 -13.46 -17.64
C ASN A 503 -19.37 -14.83 -17.27
N SER A 504 -19.15 -15.08 -15.98
CA SER A 504 -18.79 -16.39 -15.41
C SER A 504 -19.94 -17.42 -15.44
N GLY A 505 -21.16 -16.99 -15.77
CA GLY A 505 -22.39 -17.77 -15.66
C GLY A 505 -23.01 -17.78 -14.26
N ARG A 506 -22.39 -17.11 -13.29
CA ARG A 506 -22.96 -16.90 -11.96
C ARG A 506 -24.22 -16.04 -12.04
N GLU A 507 -25.26 -16.44 -11.32
CA GLU A 507 -26.47 -15.64 -11.10
C GLU A 507 -26.71 -15.48 -9.60
N ILE A 508 -26.97 -14.24 -9.16
CA ILE A 508 -27.29 -13.93 -7.76
C ILE A 508 -28.59 -13.14 -7.70
N ILE A 509 -29.38 -13.35 -6.65
CA ILE A 509 -30.60 -12.59 -6.40
C ILE A 509 -30.33 -11.63 -5.25
N VAL A 510 -30.60 -10.35 -5.47
CA VAL A 510 -30.41 -9.28 -4.48
C VAL A 510 -31.73 -8.53 -4.28
N ASN A 511 -31.97 -8.07 -3.06
CA ASN A 511 -33.21 -7.36 -2.74
C ASN A 511 -33.21 -5.92 -3.25
N GLU A 512 -32.03 -5.30 -3.31
CA GLU A 512 -31.88 -3.88 -3.60
C GLU A 512 -30.59 -3.61 -4.37
N LEU A 513 -30.61 -2.53 -5.13
CA LEU A 513 -29.46 -1.96 -5.81
C LEU A 513 -29.15 -0.58 -5.24
N TYR A 514 -27.87 -0.26 -5.23
CA TYR A 514 -27.33 1.02 -4.79
C TYR A 514 -26.70 1.70 -6.00
N LYS A 515 -26.77 3.03 -6.06
CA LYS A 515 -26.15 3.85 -7.11
C LYS A 515 -25.14 4.81 -6.51
N ASP A 516 -24.05 5.04 -7.23
CA ASP A 516 -23.09 6.08 -6.89
C ASP A 516 -23.78 7.45 -6.99
N SER A 517 -23.66 8.26 -5.94
CA SER A 517 -24.26 9.59 -5.89
C SER A 517 -23.41 10.68 -6.56
N GLY A 518 -22.18 10.37 -6.95
CA GLY A 518 -21.20 11.33 -7.50
C GLY A 518 -20.60 12.27 -6.45
N LYS A 519 -20.80 11.98 -5.16
CA LYS A 519 -20.27 12.72 -4.01
C LYS A 519 -19.98 11.75 -2.85
N ALA A 520 -19.15 12.19 -1.90
CA ALA A 520 -18.95 11.49 -0.63
C ALA A 520 -19.69 12.19 0.52
N PHE A 521 -20.13 11.42 1.50
CA PHE A 521 -20.87 11.88 2.67
C PHE A 521 -20.06 11.71 3.95
N ASP A 522 -20.30 12.55 4.96
CA ASP A 522 -19.71 12.41 6.32
C ASP A 522 -20.45 11.38 7.19
N ILE A 523 -21.06 10.41 6.53
CA ILE A 523 -21.74 9.25 7.10
C ILE A 523 -21.55 8.09 6.13
N GLU A 524 -21.59 6.86 6.65
CA GLU A 524 -21.59 5.65 5.84
C GLU A 524 -22.93 4.90 5.97
N LEU A 525 -23.30 4.16 4.94
CA LEU A 525 -24.40 3.21 5.01
C LEU A 525 -24.10 2.11 6.02
N ASN A 526 -24.92 1.98 7.07
CA ASN A 526 -24.84 0.85 7.98
C ASN A 526 -25.63 -0.33 7.37
N LEU A 527 -24.95 -1.10 6.51
CA LEU A 527 -25.56 -2.25 5.84
C LEU A 527 -25.87 -3.39 6.83
N ASN A 528 -25.04 -3.57 7.86
CA ASN A 528 -25.27 -4.59 8.89
C ASN A 528 -26.63 -4.40 9.57
N ALA A 529 -27.00 -3.17 9.93
CA ALA A 529 -28.33 -2.86 10.49
C ALA A 529 -29.47 -3.27 9.54
N LYS A 530 -29.24 -3.23 8.22
CA LYS A 530 -30.24 -3.62 7.22
C LYS A 530 -30.48 -5.12 7.15
N PHE A 531 -29.48 -5.94 7.46
CA PHE A 531 -29.61 -7.40 7.44
C PHE A 531 -29.82 -8.00 8.83
N ALA A 532 -29.52 -7.24 9.90
CA ALA A 532 -29.77 -7.62 11.28
C ALA A 532 -31.24 -7.95 11.57
N THR A 533 -31.41 -8.86 12.53
CA THR A 533 -32.66 -9.16 13.21
C THR A 533 -33.05 -8.00 14.14
N GLN A 534 -34.31 -7.98 14.55
CA GLN A 534 -34.75 -6.96 15.52
C GLN A 534 -34.03 -7.09 16.87
N ILE A 535 -33.61 -8.30 17.28
CA ILE A 535 -32.88 -8.49 18.54
C ILE A 535 -31.50 -7.84 18.44
N GLU A 536 -30.73 -8.18 17.40
CA GLU A 536 -29.40 -7.60 17.14
C GLU A 536 -29.47 -6.07 17.03
N LEU A 537 -30.47 -5.54 16.32
CA LEU A 537 -30.68 -4.08 16.20
C LEU A 537 -30.88 -3.36 17.54
N ASN A 538 -31.38 -4.04 18.57
CA ASN A 538 -31.62 -3.42 19.88
C ASN A 538 -30.57 -3.79 20.93
N GLN A 539 -29.68 -4.74 20.63
CA GLN A 539 -28.63 -5.21 21.55
C GLN A 539 -27.24 -4.73 21.14
N ASP A 540 -26.95 -4.75 19.83
CA ASP A 540 -25.59 -4.60 19.31
C ASP A 540 -25.36 -3.23 18.66
N ILE A 541 -26.42 -2.49 18.36
CA ILE A 541 -26.28 -1.17 17.74
C ILE A 541 -25.78 -0.13 18.74
N ASP A 542 -24.72 0.59 18.38
CA ASP A 542 -24.30 1.76 19.13
C ASP A 542 -25.10 2.99 18.67
N LEU A 543 -26.03 3.43 19.52
CA LEU A 543 -26.91 4.58 19.26
C LEU A 543 -26.15 5.91 19.21
N VAL A 544 -24.93 5.99 19.76
CA VAL A 544 -24.10 7.20 19.72
C VAL A 544 -23.60 7.44 18.31
N VAL A 545 -23.03 6.41 17.69
CA VAL A 545 -22.44 6.51 16.34
C VAL A 545 -23.46 6.22 15.24
N SER A 546 -24.56 5.53 15.53
CA SER A 546 -25.62 5.32 14.55
C SER A 546 -26.45 6.59 14.37
N ALA A 547 -26.85 6.88 13.13
CA ALA A 547 -27.55 8.10 12.77
C ALA A 547 -28.65 7.89 11.73
N ALA A 548 -29.54 8.88 11.63
CA ALA A 548 -30.60 8.94 10.65
C ALA A 548 -30.70 10.32 10.00
N LYS A 549 -31.06 10.34 8.72
CA LYS A 549 -31.46 11.57 8.00
C LYS A 549 -32.91 11.92 8.38
N ILE A 550 -33.11 13.07 9.01
CA ILE A 550 -34.41 13.57 9.47
C ILE A 550 -34.69 14.91 8.82
N GLN A 551 -35.90 15.10 8.32
CA GLN A 551 -36.33 16.41 7.86
C GLN A 551 -36.69 17.30 9.05
N ASP A 552 -36.00 18.43 9.20
CA ASP A 552 -36.32 19.43 10.19
C ASP A 552 -37.69 20.06 9.90
N LYS A 553 -38.53 20.16 10.92
CA LYS A 553 -39.93 20.58 10.78
C LYS A 553 -40.09 22.09 10.53
N ILE A 554 -39.08 22.90 10.85
CA ILE A 554 -39.13 24.36 10.77
C ILE A 554 -38.53 24.82 9.43
N THR A 555 -37.34 24.33 9.11
CA THR A 555 -36.56 24.71 7.93
C THR A 555 -36.86 23.85 6.72
N GLY A 556 -37.42 22.64 6.92
CA GLY A 556 -37.62 21.64 5.86
C GLY A 556 -36.31 21.01 5.37
N GLN A 557 -35.16 21.37 5.94
CA GLN A 557 -33.86 20.84 5.57
C GLN A 557 -33.64 19.44 6.13
N ILE A 558 -32.88 18.62 5.42
CA ILE A 558 -32.48 17.30 5.92
C ILE A 558 -31.29 17.48 6.85
N GLU A 559 -31.47 17.08 8.11
CA GLU A 559 -30.43 17.01 9.13
C GLU A 559 -30.03 15.56 9.38
N ILE A 560 -28.78 15.33 9.76
CA ILE A 560 -28.31 14.03 10.23
C ILE A 560 -28.22 14.10 11.75
N LYS A 561 -28.96 13.24 12.46
CA LYS A 561 -28.93 13.17 13.93
C LYS A 561 -28.57 11.76 14.38
N SER A 562 -27.79 11.65 15.46
CA SER A 562 -27.55 10.34 16.06
C SER A 562 -28.85 9.76 16.60
N LEU A 563 -28.94 8.43 16.66
CA LEU A 563 -30.12 7.77 17.23
C LEU A 563 -30.25 8.12 18.72
N LYS A 564 -29.14 8.33 19.42
CA LYS A 564 -29.12 8.84 20.79
C LYS A 564 -29.69 10.26 20.91
N ASP A 565 -29.31 11.18 20.03
CA ASP A 565 -29.84 12.57 20.04
C ASP A 565 -31.33 12.62 19.70
N LEU A 566 -31.81 11.65 18.92
CA LEU A 566 -33.22 11.45 18.65
C LEU A 566 -33.97 10.79 19.82
N GLY A 567 -33.28 10.36 20.87
CA GLY A 567 -33.86 9.69 22.02
C GLY A 567 -34.40 8.28 21.71
N VAL A 568 -33.84 7.58 20.73
CA VAL A 568 -34.29 6.25 20.32
C VAL A 568 -34.06 5.23 21.44
N GLU A 569 -35.10 4.47 21.77
CA GLU A 569 -35.05 3.35 22.72
C GLU A 569 -35.26 2.00 22.05
N ILE A 570 -36.07 1.95 20.98
CA ILE A 570 -36.38 0.71 20.27
C ILE A 570 -36.32 0.93 18.76
N ILE A 571 -35.64 0.04 18.06
CA ILE A 571 -35.60 -0.03 16.60
C ILE A 571 -36.43 -1.22 16.14
N LYS A 572 -37.44 -0.98 15.29
CA LYS A 572 -38.25 -2.03 14.65
C LYS A 572 -38.00 -2.05 13.16
N LYS A 573 -37.74 -3.25 12.62
CA LYS A 573 -37.63 -3.46 11.18
C LYS A 573 -39.02 -3.63 10.57
N LEU A 574 -39.27 -2.93 9.48
CA LEU A 574 -40.54 -2.97 8.75
C LEU A 574 -40.41 -3.88 7.53
N SER A 575 -41.54 -4.39 7.04
CA SER A 575 -41.60 -5.34 5.92
C SER A 575 -41.14 -4.77 4.57
N ASN A 576 -40.99 -3.45 4.46
CA ASN A 576 -40.50 -2.73 3.29
C ASN A 576 -39.04 -2.29 3.44
N ASN A 577 -38.24 -3.00 4.24
CA ASN A 577 -36.84 -2.70 4.57
C ASN A 577 -36.59 -1.32 5.22
N LYS A 578 -37.65 -0.65 5.69
CA LYS A 578 -37.56 0.58 6.49
C LYS A 578 -37.41 0.25 7.98
N PHE A 579 -37.11 1.27 8.77
CA PHE A 579 -37.05 1.18 10.22
C PHE A 579 -38.06 2.13 10.87
N ALA A 580 -38.68 1.67 11.95
CA ALA A 580 -39.43 2.50 12.87
C ALA A 580 -38.61 2.68 14.15
N LEU A 581 -38.17 3.92 14.40
CA LEU A 581 -37.46 4.33 15.60
C LEU A 581 -38.48 4.80 16.63
N GLN A 582 -38.61 4.08 17.75
CA GLN A 582 -39.41 4.52 18.89
C GLN A 582 -38.52 5.29 19.84
N THR A 583 -38.95 6.50 20.16
CA THR A 583 -38.21 7.44 21.00
C THR A 583 -38.79 7.50 22.41
N ASN A 584 -37.99 7.93 23.38
CA ASN A 584 -38.34 8.03 24.80
C ASN A 584 -39.55 8.95 25.09
N ASP A 585 -39.85 9.90 24.19
CA ASP A 585 -41.03 10.77 24.28
C ASP A 585 -42.29 10.14 23.65
N GLY A 586 -42.20 8.88 23.23
CA GLY A 586 -43.28 8.09 22.64
C GLY A 586 -43.50 8.32 21.14
N LYS A 587 -42.70 9.18 20.48
CA LYS A 587 -42.81 9.38 19.03
C LYS A 587 -42.20 8.20 18.27
N THR A 588 -42.78 7.93 17.11
CA THR A 588 -42.23 7.00 16.12
C THR A 588 -41.74 7.76 14.90
N ILE A 589 -40.49 7.52 14.51
CA ILE A 589 -39.87 8.10 13.32
C ILE A 589 -39.64 6.96 12.33
N ILE A 590 -40.14 7.13 11.09
CA ILE A 590 -39.93 6.15 10.02
C ILE A 590 -38.76 6.63 9.16
N ILE A 591 -37.78 5.77 8.97
CA ILE A 591 -36.57 6.05 8.19
C ILE A 591 -36.30 4.93 7.20
N ASP A 592 -35.67 5.25 6.08
CA ASP A 592 -35.32 4.26 5.07
C ASP A 592 -33.98 3.55 5.38
N GLN A 593 -33.07 4.25 6.08
CA GLN A 593 -31.70 3.79 6.24
C GLN A 593 -31.12 4.28 7.57
N ILE A 594 -30.43 3.39 8.28
CA ILE A 594 -29.54 3.74 9.38
C ILE A 594 -28.14 3.92 8.80
N TYR A 595 -27.46 4.95 9.28
CA TYR A 595 -26.10 5.29 8.88
C TYR A 595 -25.16 5.14 10.09
N THR A 596 -23.88 4.91 9.85
CA THR A 596 -22.84 5.16 10.85
C THR A 596 -22.31 6.57 10.63
N ARG A 597 -22.18 7.32 11.70
CA ARG A 597 -21.62 8.67 11.71
C ARG A 597 -20.16 8.61 12.11
N PHE A 598 -19.33 9.29 11.34
CA PHE A 598 -17.97 9.57 11.75
C PHE A 598 -18.02 10.58 12.89
N MET A 599 -17.65 10.12 14.08
CA MET A 599 -17.46 10.97 15.25
C MET A 599 -15.98 11.32 15.31
N PRO A 600 -15.52 12.48 14.80
CA PRO A 600 -14.29 13.03 15.34
C PRO A 600 -14.54 13.14 16.84
N ASN A 601 -13.73 12.46 17.67
CA ASN A 601 -13.96 12.46 19.11
C ASN A 601 -14.12 13.91 19.54
N ASN A 602 -15.22 14.23 20.24
CA ASN A 602 -15.28 15.49 20.97
C ASN A 602 -14.04 15.50 21.86
N GLN A 603 -13.21 16.55 21.74
CA GLN A 603 -12.03 16.82 22.54
C GLN A 603 -12.22 16.31 23.97
N ASN A 604 -11.68 15.13 24.26
CA ASN A 604 -11.33 14.83 25.64
C ASN A 604 -9.97 15.46 25.83
N ASP A 605 -9.95 16.48 26.67
CA ASP A 605 -8.84 17.30 27.15
C ASP A 605 -7.53 16.51 27.39
N ILE A 606 -6.81 16.19 26.33
CA ILE A 606 -5.40 15.79 26.37
C ILE A 606 -4.61 16.79 25.50
N ASN A 607 -4.81 18.09 25.71
CA ASN A 607 -3.90 19.08 25.16
C ASN A 607 -2.56 18.97 25.90
N LEU A 608 -1.67 18.10 25.41
CA LEU A 608 -0.26 18.00 25.82
C LEU A 608 0.60 19.19 25.35
N ILE A 609 -0.03 20.18 24.72
CA ILE A 609 0.57 21.35 24.10
C ILE A 609 -0.18 22.56 24.66
N ASP A 610 0.56 23.58 25.13
CA ASP A 610 -0.05 24.79 25.68
C ASP A 610 -0.80 25.50 24.54
N ASP A 611 -2.05 25.90 24.76
CA ASP A 611 -2.85 26.63 23.76
C ASP A 611 -2.20 27.97 23.34
N LYS A 612 -1.17 28.43 24.06
CA LYS A 612 -0.35 29.60 23.69
C LYS A 612 0.76 29.27 22.69
N ASP A 613 1.10 28.00 22.51
CA ASP A 613 2.13 27.59 21.57
C ASP A 613 1.71 27.91 20.13
N LYS A 614 2.68 28.35 19.33
CA LYS A 614 2.46 28.68 17.91
C LYS A 614 3.48 27.95 17.06
N PHE A 615 2.96 27.30 16.03
CA PHE A 615 3.74 26.60 15.02
C PHE A 615 4.00 27.52 13.83
N TYR A 616 5.28 27.65 13.53
CA TYR A 616 5.77 28.31 12.34
C TYR A 616 6.32 27.25 11.38
N PRO A 617 6.05 27.37 10.06
CA PRO A 617 6.73 26.54 9.08
C PRO A 617 8.23 26.85 9.10
N LYS A 618 9.04 25.94 8.56
CA LYS A 618 10.50 26.09 8.51
C LYS A 618 10.89 27.50 8.07
N PRO A 619 11.63 28.27 8.89
CA PRO A 619 12.01 29.62 8.52
C PRO A 619 12.81 29.55 7.22
N LEU A 620 12.37 30.31 6.21
CA LEU A 620 13.16 30.51 5.00
C LEU A 620 14.53 31.02 5.45
N ARG A 621 15.60 30.28 5.14
CA ARG A 621 16.96 30.81 5.30
C ARG A 621 17.05 32.09 4.48
N ILE A 622 17.01 33.23 5.16
CA ILE A 622 17.46 34.49 4.57
C ILE A 622 18.96 34.32 4.46
N TRP A 623 19.47 34.04 3.26
CA TRP A 623 20.88 34.18 2.97
C TRP A 623 21.21 35.66 3.17
N VAL A 624 21.92 35.97 4.25
CA VAL A 624 22.47 37.32 4.52
C VAL A 624 23.81 37.43 3.85
#